data_AF-A0AA41FYV8-F1
#
_entry.id   AF-A0AA41FYV8-F1
#
_cell.length_a   1.000
_cell.length_b   1.000
_cell.length_c   1.000
_cell.angle_alpha   90.00
_cell.angle_beta   90.00
_cell.angle_gamma   90.00
#
_symmetry.space_group_name_H-M   'P 1'
#
loop_
_entity.id
_entity.type
_entity.pdbx_description
1 polymer ?
#
loop_
_entity_poly.entity_id
_entity_poly.type
_entity_poly.pdbx_seq_one_letter_code
_entity_poly.pdbx_strand_id
1 'polypeptide(L)' 'MRSSVQSILLMGFGFIFIITGGFLFTQLSTISSGHVRPRVLIAGLISVVLGGVFLYTLVDA' A
#
# COMPACT_ATOMS: atom_id res chain seq x y z
N MET A 1 -12.75 -10.23 -20.32
CA MET A 1 -11.69 -9.38 -20.88
C MET A 1 -11.69 -8.06 -20.11
N ARG A 2 -10.69 -7.84 -19.27
CA ARG A 2 -10.51 -6.57 -18.55
C ARG A 2 -10.02 -5.50 -19.54
N SER A 3 -10.52 -4.26 -19.44
CA SER A 3 -10.07 -3.20 -20.35
C SER A 3 -8.63 -2.79 -20.01
N SER A 4 -7.84 -2.40 -21.02
CA SER A 4 -6.46 -1.93 -20.81
C SER A 4 -6.37 -0.78 -19.81
N VAL A 5 -7.39 0.08 -19.77
CA VAL A 5 -7.50 1.19 -18.82
C VAL A 5 -7.64 0.67 -17.38
N GLN A 6 -8.47 -0.36 -17.16
CA GLN A 6 -8.67 -0.93 -15.83
C GLN A 6 -7.40 -1.60 -15.30
N SER A 7 -6.63 -2.27 -16.16
CA SER A 7 -5.35 -2.88 -15.78
C SER A 7 -4.29 -1.83 -15.40
N ILE A 8 -4.21 -0.72 -16.14
CA ILE A 8 -3.31 0.40 -15.80
C ILE A 8 -3.69 1.03 -14.46
N LEU A 9 -4.99 1.23 -14.21
CA LEU A 9 -5.47 1.78 -12.94
C LEU A 9 -5.15 0.86 -11.77
N LEU A 10 -5.38 -0.45 -11.90
CA LEU A 10 -5.01 -1.41 -10.86
C LEU A 10 -3.52 -1.39 -10.55
N MET A 11 -2.68 -1.35 -11.60
CA MET A 11 -1.24 -1.26 -11.43
C MET A 11 -0.85 0.03 -10.68
N GLY A 12 -1.42 1.17 -11.10
CA GLY A 12 -1.20 2.47 -10.46
C GLY A 12 -1.60 2.48 -8.98
N PHE A 13 -2.80 1.99 -8.65
CA PHE A 13 -3.24 1.89 -7.26
C PHE A 13 -2.33 0.97 -6.44
N GLY A 14 -1.96 -0.20 -6.98
CA GLY A 14 -1.04 -1.13 -6.34
C GLY A 14 0.28 -0.47 -5.93
N PHE A 15 0.90 0.27 -6.87
CA PHE A 15 2.15 0.98 -6.59
C PHE A 15 1.99 2.10 -5.56
N ILE A 16 0.92 2.92 -5.67
CA ILE A 16 0.67 4.00 -4.71
C ILE A 16 0.56 3.43 -3.29
N PHE A 17 -0.20 2.35 -3.10
CA PHE A 17 -0.37 1.71 -1.80
C PHE A 17 0.94 1.14 -1.23
N ILE A 18 1.80 0.57 -2.07
CA ILE A 18 3.13 0.09 -1.62
C ILE A 18 4.04 1.26 -1.24
N ILE A 19 4.11 2.31 -2.05
CA ILE A 19 4.94 3.49 -1.79
C ILE A 19 4.49 4.20 -0.52
N THR A 20 3.18 4.43 -0.36
CA THR A 20 2.62 5.04 0.85
C THR A 20 2.88 4.16 2.08
N GLY A 21 2.72 2.84 1.97
CA GLY A 21 3.05 1.92 3.05
C GLY A 21 4.51 2.01 3.47
N GLY A 22 5.43 1.95 2.51
CA GLY A 22 6.87 2.13 2.72
C GLY A 22 7.22 3.47 3.36
N PHE A 23 6.60 4.56 2.91
CA PHE A 23 6.78 5.89 3.50
C PHE A 23 6.29 5.94 4.96
N LEU A 24 5.15 5.32 5.28
CA LEU A 24 4.68 5.26 6.67
C LEU A 24 5.68 4.49 7.57
N PHE A 25 6.36 3.47 7.03
CA PHE A 25 7.42 2.79 7.77
C PHE A 25 8.66 3.66 7.99
N THR A 26 9.04 4.53 7.05
CA THR A 26 10.18 5.46 7.26
C THR A 26 9.87 6.51 8.32
N GLN A 27 8.60 6.88 8.51
CA GLN A 27 8.18 7.80 9.57
C GLN A 27 8.25 7.20 10.99
N LEU A 28 8.44 5.88 11.14
CA LEU A 28 8.44 5.21 12.45
C LEU A 28 9.58 5.60 13.38
N SER A 29 10.71 6.01 12.83
CA SER A 29 11.86 6.49 13.62
C SER A 29 11.61 7.90 14.16
N THR A 30 10.82 8.71 13.45
CA THR A 30 10.45 10.08 13.84
C THR A 30 9.31 10.10 14.85
N ILE A 31 8.43 9.11 14.83
CA ILE A 31 7.26 9.05 15.72
C ILE A 31 7.65 8.47 17.08
N SER A 32 7.51 9.31 18.12
CA SER A 32 7.62 8.91 19.52
C SER A 32 6.74 7.68 19.83
N SER A 33 7.23 6.78 20.70
CA SER A 33 6.63 5.48 21.04
C SER A 33 5.27 5.52 21.76
N GLY A 34 4.55 6.65 21.70
CA GLY A 34 3.18 6.76 22.19
C GLY A 34 2.16 6.06 21.30
N HIS A 35 0.88 6.31 21.58
CA HIS A 35 -0.29 5.70 20.92
C HIS A 35 -0.36 5.85 19.38
N VAL A 36 0.45 6.74 18.80
CA VAL A 36 0.49 7.03 17.35
C VAL A 36 1.38 6.03 16.61
N ARG A 37 2.49 5.59 17.21
CA ARG A 37 3.45 4.65 16.60
C ARG A 37 2.82 3.32 16.14
N PRO A 38 2.03 2.60 16.97
CA PRO A 38 1.39 1.36 16.53
C PRO A 38 0.33 1.61 15.45
N ARG A 39 -0.34 2.77 15.46
CA ARG A 39 -1.33 3.11 14.42
C ARG A 39 -0.66 3.32 13.06
N VAL A 40 0.52 3.95 13.02
CA VAL A 40 1.29 4.14 11.79
C VAL A 40 1.87 2.83 11.27
N LEU A 41 2.33 1.93 12.15
CA LEU A 41 2.70 0.56 11.78
C LEU A 41 1.54 -0.18 11.11
N ILE A 42 0.36 -0.16 11.73
CA ILE A 42 -0.83 -0.83 11.21
C ILE A 42 -1.25 -0.21 9.87
N ALA A 43 -1.27 1.12 9.77
CA ALA A 43 -1.59 1.81 8.52
C ALA A 43 -0.61 1.45 7.40
N GLY A 44 0.70 1.42 7.70
CA GLY A 44 1.73 1.00 6.76
C GLY A 44 1.53 -0.45 6.29
N LEU A 45 1.26 -1.36 7.23
CA LEU A 45 1.00 -2.77 6.92
C LEU A 45 -0.24 -2.95 6.03
N ILE A 46 -1.36 -2.32 6.39
CA ILE A 46 -2.60 -2.37 5.60
C ILE A 46 -2.35 -1.84 4.19
N SER A 47 -1.61 -0.74 4.07
CA SER A 47 -1.28 -0.15 2.79
C SER A 47 -0.49 -1.11 1.90
N VAL A 48 0.53 -1.79 2.43
CA VAL A 48 1.30 -2.79 1.67
C VAL A 48 0.44 -3.99 1.27
N VAL A 49 -0.42 -4.49 2.17
CA VAL A 49 -1.32 -5.62 1.88
C VAL A 49 -2.30 -5.27 0.76
N LEU A 50 -2.94 -4.10 0.82
CA LEU A 50 -3.86 -3.63 -0.23
C LEU A 50 -3.13 -3.45 -1.56
N GLY A 51 -1.93 -2.87 -1.54
CA GLY A 51 -1.09 -2.75 -2.73
C GLY A 51 -0.79 -4.11 -3.36
N GLY A 52 -0.45 -5.10 -2.54
CA GLY A 52 -0.27 -6.49 -2.96
C GLY A 52 -1.53 -7.11 -3.55
N VAL A 53 -2.71 -6.88 -2.96
CA VAL A 53 -3.99 -7.37 -3.50
C VAL A 53 -4.28 -6.77 -4.88
N PHE A 54 -4.04 -5.47 -5.06
CA PHE A 54 -4.22 -4.82 -6.37
C PHE A 54 -3.26 -5.38 -7.43
N LEU A 55 -1.98 -5.61 -7.08
CA LEU A 55 -1.02 -6.19 -8.01
C LEU A 55 -1.31 -7.68 -8.29
N TYR A 56 -1.75 -8.44 -7.30
CA TYR A 56 -2.17 -9.84 -7.50
C TYR A 56 -3.38 -9.93 -8.44
N THR A 57 -4.38 -9.08 -8.20
CA THR A 57 -5.58 -9.00 -9.03
C THR A 57 -5.26 -8.53 -10.46
N LEU A 58 -4.12 -7.86 -10.68
CA LEU A 58 -3.63 -7.53 -12.01
C LEU A 58 -3.05 -8.74 -12.74
N VAL A 59 -2.31 -9.61 -12.03
CA VAL A 59 -1.67 -10.81 -12.59
C VAL A 59 -2.68 -11.91 -12.89
N ASP A 60 -3.71 -12.05 -12.05
CA ASP A 60 -4.77 -13.06 -12.20
C ASP A 60 -5.84 -12.69 -13.25
N ALA A 61 -5.78 -11.49 -13.84
CA ALA A 61 -6.80 -10.96 -14.74
C ALA A 61 -6.41 -10.93 -16.22
#